data_AF-A0A947Z7G7-F1
#
_entry.id   AF-A0A947Z7G7-F1
#
_cell.length_a   1.000
_cell.length_b   1.000
_cell.length_c   1.000
_cell.angle_alpha   90.00
_cell.angle_beta   90.00
_cell.angle_gamma   90.00
#
_symmetry.space_group_name_H-M   'P 1'
#
loop_
_entity.id
_entity.type
_entity.pdbx_description
1 polymer ?
#
loop_
_entity_poly.entity_id
_entity_poly.type
_entity_poly.pdbx_seq_one_letter_code
_entity_poly.pdbx_strand_id
1 'polypeptide(L)'
;MRKFILLFVLVLLPFPGCDDSTESKNNVNNANNVNNSSNSNNTNNINNVNNVNNTNNINNSNNITCEEVYPVTEGTRVALFTTDYTSGSLSVVSMDGSSVKVDSDAALVHSDALGRSFDTELYVISRLGGDNIARFNPQTWSVATQFSTGPGTNPQDFAMVSQCKGYISLYADDQLLIVDPSVGAAEPILGAINLFEYSDEDGSPEASFMTLDDGILMVAIQNLVNYAPQGNGRIILVDTATDAVSGVIALNTPNPFTTLVRVP
;
A
#
# COMPACT_ATOMS: atom_id res chain seq x y z
N MET A 1 -25.37 51.55 -16.57
CA MET A 1 -25.91 52.20 -15.35
C MET A 1 -26.06 51.13 -14.27
N ARG A 2 -25.61 51.47 -13.05
CA ARG A 2 -25.83 50.81 -11.74
C ARG A 2 -25.31 49.37 -11.52
N LYS A 3 -24.11 49.32 -10.94
CA LYS A 3 -23.57 48.25 -10.10
C LYS A 3 -24.38 48.17 -8.79
N PHE A 4 -24.74 46.97 -8.35
CA PHE A 4 -25.24 46.71 -6.99
C PHE A 4 -24.12 46.03 -6.19
N ILE A 5 -23.63 46.73 -5.16
CA ILE A 5 -22.69 46.22 -4.16
C ILE A 5 -23.54 45.78 -2.97
N LEU A 6 -23.53 44.50 -2.63
CA LEU A 6 -24.09 43.99 -1.37
C LEU A 6 -23.00 44.12 -0.30
N LEU A 7 -23.24 45.01 0.67
CA LEU A 7 -22.39 45.21 1.85
C LEU A 7 -22.95 44.32 2.97
N PHE A 8 -22.21 43.28 3.37
CA PHE A 8 -22.53 42.48 4.55
C PHE A 8 -22.00 43.21 5.80
N VAL A 9 -22.91 43.58 6.70
CA VAL A 9 -22.60 44.23 7.98
C VAL A 9 -22.31 43.16 9.02
N LEU A 10 -21.07 43.15 9.53
CA LEU A 10 -20.62 42.34 10.66
C LEU A 10 -21.10 43.00 11.95
N VAL A 11 -21.96 42.32 12.72
CA VAL A 11 -22.40 42.75 14.06
C VAL A 11 -21.58 42.00 15.11
N LEU A 12 -20.64 42.68 15.74
CA LEU A 12 -19.93 42.25 16.95
C LEU A 12 -20.64 42.84 18.16
N LEU A 13 -21.17 41.99 19.04
CA LEU A 13 -21.70 42.36 20.36
C LEU A 13 -20.62 42.14 21.43
N PRO A 14 -20.38 43.09 22.35
CA PRO A 14 -19.52 42.90 23.52
C PRO A 14 -20.31 42.35 24.71
N PHE A 15 -19.75 41.37 25.42
CA PHE A 15 -20.15 41.01 26.78
C PHE A 15 -19.18 41.64 27.79
N PRO A 16 -19.66 42.32 28.85
CA PRO A 16 -18.84 42.78 29.96
C PRO A 16 -18.97 41.87 31.21
N GLY A 17 -17.91 41.85 32.03
CA GLY A 17 -17.91 41.53 33.47
C GLY A 17 -17.23 40.20 33.84
N CYS A 18 -16.05 40.19 34.49
CA CYS A 18 -15.81 40.25 35.96
C CYS A 18 -16.32 39.00 36.69
N ASP A 19 -15.64 38.35 37.63
CA ASP A 19 -14.55 38.70 38.55
C ASP A 19 -14.09 37.39 39.25
N ASP A 20 -12.97 37.51 39.95
CA ASP A 20 -12.65 36.89 41.25
C ASP A 20 -11.39 36.01 41.31
N SER A 21 -10.32 36.67 41.72
CA SER A 21 -9.04 36.12 42.14
C SER A 21 -9.14 35.57 43.56
N THR A 22 -8.89 34.27 43.75
CA THR A 22 -8.47 33.75 45.06
C THR A 22 -7.30 32.78 44.92
N GLU A 23 -6.31 33.06 45.76
CA GLU A 23 -5.03 32.38 45.91
C GLU A 23 -5.16 30.87 46.07
N SER A 24 -4.37 30.10 45.32
CA SER A 24 -4.07 28.71 45.68
C SER A 24 -2.56 28.57 45.87
N LYS A 25 -2.21 28.28 47.12
CA LYS A 25 -0.86 28.19 47.68
C LYS A 25 -0.13 26.96 47.13
N ASN A 26 1.16 27.15 46.85
CA ASN A 26 2.14 26.09 46.58
C ASN A 26 2.02 24.93 47.57
N ASN A 27 1.72 23.72 47.08
CA ASN A 27 1.91 22.50 47.86
C ASN A 27 3.22 21.82 47.46
N VAL A 28 4.26 22.19 48.20
CA VAL A 28 5.55 21.52 48.25
C VAL A 28 5.38 20.23 49.03
N ASN A 29 5.16 19.11 48.35
CA ASN A 29 5.27 17.78 48.95
C ASN A 29 6.59 17.13 48.51
N ASN A 30 7.69 17.60 49.06
CA ASN A 30 8.95 16.87 49.06
C ASN A 30 9.72 17.17 50.36
N ALA A 31 9.51 16.33 51.38
CA ALA A 31 10.43 15.98 52.46
C ALA A 31 9.68 15.64 53.76
N ASN A 32 9.35 14.36 53.96
CA ASN A 32 9.61 13.65 55.23
C ASN A 32 9.03 12.23 55.19
N ASN A 33 9.88 11.24 54.96
CA ASN A 33 9.77 9.99 55.70
C ASN A 33 11.17 9.46 56.03
N VAL A 34 11.78 10.07 57.05
CA VAL A 34 12.93 9.54 57.78
C VAL A 34 12.39 8.59 58.84
N ASN A 35 12.53 7.28 58.64
CA ASN A 35 13.01 6.31 59.66
C ASN A 35 12.79 4.86 59.20
N ASN A 36 13.84 4.26 58.65
CA ASN A 36 14.14 2.87 58.98
C ASN A 36 15.66 2.76 59.22
N SER A 37 16.11 3.43 60.27
CA SER A 37 17.40 3.21 60.90
C SER A 37 17.31 1.95 61.77
N SER A 38 17.64 0.78 61.21
CA SER A 38 18.21 -0.40 61.89
C SER A 38 18.15 -1.65 61.01
N ASN A 39 19.01 -1.76 60.00
CA ASN A 39 19.63 -3.06 59.69
C ASN A 39 20.95 -2.86 58.93
N SER A 40 21.98 -2.49 59.69
CA SER A 40 23.37 -2.37 59.24
C SER A 40 24.05 -3.74 59.08
N ASN A 41 23.36 -4.75 58.53
CA ASN A 41 23.91 -6.11 58.37
C ASN A 41 23.37 -6.85 57.14
N ASN A 42 23.33 -6.19 55.99
CA ASN A 42 23.57 -6.91 54.75
C ASN A 42 24.40 -6.06 53.80
N THR A 43 25.71 -6.15 54.01
CA THR A 43 26.81 -5.66 53.19
C THR A 43 26.86 -6.38 51.83
N ASN A 44 25.73 -6.39 51.12
CA ASN A 44 25.63 -6.79 49.70
C ASN A 44 24.96 -5.70 48.85
N ASN A 45 24.92 -4.47 49.35
CA ASN A 45 24.56 -3.28 48.59
C ASN A 45 25.73 -2.77 47.73
N ILE A 46 26.37 -3.68 46.99
CA ILE A 46 27.20 -3.40 45.80
C ILE A 46 26.85 -4.48 44.75
N ASN A 47 25.56 -4.70 44.52
CA ASN A 47 25.07 -5.46 43.36
C ASN A 47 23.62 -5.12 42.96
N ASN A 48 23.06 -4.01 43.44
CA ASN A 48 21.70 -3.58 43.09
C ASN A 48 21.67 -2.21 42.40
N VAL A 49 22.59 -2.00 41.44
CA VAL A 49 22.51 -0.89 40.45
C VAL A 49 22.07 -1.40 39.07
N ASN A 50 21.88 -2.72 38.89
CA ASN A 50 21.44 -3.28 37.60
C ASN A 50 19.95 -3.69 37.57
N ASN A 51 19.12 -3.18 38.48
CA ASN A 51 17.67 -3.23 38.33
C ASN A 51 17.15 -2.13 37.38
N VAL A 52 17.82 -1.97 36.23
CA VAL A 52 17.34 -1.24 35.05
C VAL A 52 16.91 -2.23 33.95
N ASN A 53 17.20 -3.53 34.13
CA ASN A 53 16.81 -4.60 33.19
C ASN A 53 15.62 -5.42 33.70
N ASN A 54 14.57 -4.76 34.21
CA ASN A 54 13.24 -5.35 34.16
C ASN A 54 12.68 -5.16 32.75
N THR A 55 13.27 -5.87 31.78
CA THR A 55 12.86 -5.88 30.37
C THR A 55 11.60 -6.73 30.13
N ASN A 56 10.89 -7.12 31.18
CA ASN A 56 9.79 -8.08 31.13
C ASN A 56 8.40 -7.46 31.36
N ASN A 57 8.18 -6.18 31.04
CA ASN A 57 6.81 -5.67 30.90
C ASN A 57 6.66 -4.35 30.13
N ILE A 58 6.97 -4.31 28.83
CA ILE A 58 6.35 -3.34 27.91
C ILE A 58 5.78 -4.11 26.71
N ASN A 59 4.52 -4.53 26.85
CA ASN A 59 3.52 -4.68 25.79
C ASN A 59 3.91 -5.48 24.54
N ASN A 60 3.95 -6.81 24.69
CA ASN A 60 3.76 -7.74 23.59
C ASN A 60 2.29 -7.68 23.12
N SER A 61 2.02 -6.91 22.06
CA SER A 61 0.82 -7.03 21.22
C SER A 61 1.13 -6.47 19.83
N ASN A 62 1.33 -7.37 18.86
CA ASN A 62 1.39 -7.14 17.41
C ASN A 62 2.66 -6.45 16.85
N ASN A 63 3.84 -7.01 17.11
CA ASN A 63 4.94 -6.81 16.16
C ASN A 63 4.64 -7.70 14.94
N ILE A 64 3.77 -7.23 14.04
CA ILE A 64 3.57 -7.86 12.73
C ILE A 64 4.93 -7.75 12.04
N THR A 65 5.64 -8.86 11.95
CA THR A 65 6.80 -8.96 11.07
C THR A 65 6.26 -9.02 9.65
N CYS A 66 6.60 -8.03 8.83
CA CYS A 66 6.22 -8.01 7.42
C CYS A 66 7.00 -9.10 6.68
N GLU A 67 6.36 -10.26 6.49
CA GLU A 67 6.95 -11.40 5.80
C GLU A 67 6.96 -11.16 4.28
N GLU A 68 8.02 -11.63 3.62
CA GLU A 68 8.06 -11.69 2.16
C GLU A 68 6.90 -12.54 1.63
N VAL A 69 6.37 -12.15 0.47
CA VAL A 69 5.30 -12.89 -0.20
C VAL A 69 5.75 -13.22 -1.61
N TYR A 70 5.25 -14.32 -2.16
CA TYR A 70 5.69 -14.78 -3.48
C TYR A 70 4.51 -14.90 -4.45
N PRO A 71 4.70 -14.54 -5.74
CA PRO A 71 3.70 -14.82 -6.76
C PRO A 71 3.38 -16.32 -6.83
N VAL A 72 2.10 -16.65 -6.96
CA VAL A 72 1.69 -18.06 -7.15
C VAL A 72 2.09 -18.53 -8.55
N THR A 73 3.02 -19.48 -8.60
CA THR A 73 3.51 -20.10 -9.86
C THR A 73 2.95 -21.50 -10.09
N GLU A 74 2.45 -22.14 -9.04
CA GLU A 74 1.81 -23.46 -9.06
C GLU A 74 0.60 -23.45 -8.11
N GLY A 75 -0.43 -24.24 -8.43
CA GLY A 75 -1.60 -24.33 -7.56
C GLY A 75 -2.72 -25.18 -8.14
N THR A 76 -3.76 -25.38 -7.32
CA THR A 76 -4.95 -26.15 -7.71
C THR A 76 -6.15 -25.27 -8.07
N ARG A 77 -6.00 -23.94 -8.05
CA ARG A 77 -7.09 -23.00 -8.34
C ARG A 77 -6.72 -22.06 -9.46
N VAL A 78 -7.69 -21.74 -10.30
CA VAL A 78 -7.60 -20.76 -11.39
C VAL A 78 -8.71 -19.74 -11.19
N ALA A 79 -8.34 -18.48 -11.03
CA ALA A 79 -9.26 -17.35 -11.08
C ALA A 79 -9.43 -16.91 -12.54
N LEU A 80 -10.66 -16.87 -13.02
CA LEU A 80 -11.02 -16.41 -14.35
C LEU A 80 -11.74 -15.08 -14.25
N PHE A 81 -11.18 -14.08 -14.92
CA PHE A 81 -11.75 -12.75 -15.04
C PHE A 81 -12.34 -12.60 -16.43
N THR A 82 -13.61 -12.22 -16.51
CA THR A 82 -14.28 -11.91 -17.78
C THR A 82 -14.78 -10.48 -17.74
N THR A 83 -14.49 -9.73 -18.80
CA THR A 83 -14.84 -8.33 -18.95
C THR A 83 -15.27 -8.04 -20.39
N ASP A 84 -16.20 -7.09 -20.54
CA ASP A 84 -16.57 -6.45 -21.80
C ASP A 84 -16.41 -4.91 -21.74
N TYR A 85 -15.61 -4.41 -20.80
CA TYR A 85 -15.46 -2.98 -20.45
C TYR A 85 -16.73 -2.27 -19.93
N THR A 86 -17.88 -2.97 -19.88
CA THR A 86 -19.13 -2.47 -19.28
C THR A 86 -19.44 -3.20 -17.96
N SER A 87 -19.07 -4.47 -17.88
CA SER A 87 -19.26 -5.38 -16.75
C SER A 87 -18.03 -6.26 -16.55
N GLY A 88 -17.86 -6.78 -15.34
CA GLY A 88 -16.79 -7.71 -14.98
C GLY A 88 -17.28 -8.78 -14.02
N SER A 89 -16.81 -10.02 -14.19
CA SER A 89 -17.05 -11.10 -13.24
C SER A 89 -15.81 -11.94 -12.96
N LEU A 90 -15.78 -12.53 -11.77
CA LEU A 90 -14.79 -13.50 -11.31
C LEU A 90 -15.48 -14.87 -11.21
N SER A 91 -14.93 -15.88 -11.85
CA SER A 91 -15.23 -17.28 -11.59
C SER A 91 -13.98 -18.01 -11.10
N VAL A 92 -14.13 -19.05 -10.29
CA VAL A 92 -12.98 -19.83 -9.81
C VAL A 92 -13.16 -21.31 -10.14
N VAL A 93 -12.15 -21.87 -10.80
CA VAL A 93 -12.03 -23.32 -11.02
C VAL A 93 -11.05 -23.86 -10.00
N SER A 94 -11.43 -24.88 -9.24
CA SER A 94 -10.59 -25.55 -8.26
C SER A 94 -10.47 -27.04 -8.59
N MET A 95 -9.28 -27.60 -8.41
CA MET A 95 -8.98 -29.02 -8.53
C MET A 95 -8.77 -29.62 -7.14
N ASP A 96 -9.44 -30.73 -6.88
CA ASP A 96 -9.20 -31.58 -5.70
C ASP A 96 -8.99 -33.02 -6.18
N GLY A 97 -7.71 -33.41 -6.27
CA GLY A 97 -7.28 -34.62 -6.96
C GLY A 97 -7.71 -34.60 -8.43
N SER A 98 -8.55 -35.56 -8.81
CA SER A 98 -9.15 -35.64 -10.16
C SER A 98 -10.49 -34.93 -10.29
N SER A 99 -11.03 -34.37 -9.21
CA SER A 99 -12.31 -33.67 -9.22
C SER A 99 -12.13 -32.19 -9.54
N VAL A 100 -13.06 -31.63 -10.31
CA VAL A 100 -13.10 -30.20 -10.65
C VAL A 100 -14.33 -29.59 -10.03
N LYS A 101 -14.14 -28.52 -9.25
CA LYS A 101 -15.19 -27.66 -8.71
C LYS A 101 -15.15 -26.33 -9.44
N VAL A 102 -16.31 -25.80 -9.82
CA VAL A 102 -16.44 -24.47 -10.42
C VAL A 102 -17.36 -23.63 -9.55
N ASP A 103 -16.82 -22.52 -9.05
CA ASP A 103 -17.59 -21.43 -8.46
C ASP A 103 -17.82 -20.39 -9.58
N SER A 104 -18.90 -20.57 -10.34
CA SER A 104 -19.29 -19.67 -11.43
C SER A 104 -19.83 -18.35 -10.89
N ASP A 105 -19.44 -17.23 -11.52
CA ASP A 105 -19.85 -15.88 -11.14
C ASP A 105 -19.70 -15.63 -9.63
N ALA A 106 -18.61 -16.15 -9.07
CA ALA A 106 -18.28 -16.11 -7.65
C ALA A 106 -18.30 -14.67 -7.08
N ALA A 107 -17.96 -13.69 -7.91
CA ALA A 107 -18.11 -12.27 -7.58
C ALA A 107 -18.26 -11.40 -8.82
N LEU A 108 -18.85 -10.22 -8.63
CA LEU A 108 -18.72 -9.11 -9.57
C LEU A 108 -17.39 -8.39 -9.31
N VAL A 109 -16.71 -8.00 -10.38
CA VAL A 109 -15.49 -7.19 -10.33
C VAL A 109 -15.68 -5.98 -11.25
N HIS A 110 -14.75 -5.03 -11.17
CA HIS A 110 -14.78 -3.87 -12.07
C HIS A 110 -14.79 -4.31 -13.54
N SER A 111 -15.42 -3.52 -14.41
CA SER A 111 -15.51 -3.83 -15.83
C SER A 111 -14.18 -3.77 -16.54
N ASP A 112 -13.14 -3.23 -15.89
CA ASP A 112 -11.78 -3.31 -16.34
C ASP A 112 -10.89 -3.78 -15.18
N ALA A 113 -10.84 -5.11 -15.00
CA ALA A 113 -10.19 -5.75 -13.86
C ALA A 113 -9.08 -6.72 -14.28
N LEU A 114 -8.00 -6.76 -13.49
CA LEU A 114 -6.89 -7.71 -13.63
C LEU A 114 -6.68 -8.45 -12.31
N GLY A 115 -6.32 -9.73 -12.38
CA GLY A 115 -5.98 -10.55 -11.21
C GLY A 115 -4.48 -10.73 -10.98
N ARG A 116 -4.08 -10.71 -9.71
CA ARG A 116 -2.76 -11.14 -9.21
C ARG A 116 -2.93 -12.02 -7.98
N SER A 117 -2.10 -13.05 -7.86
CA SER A 117 -2.14 -13.97 -6.72
C SER A 117 -0.77 -14.06 -6.06
N PHE A 118 -0.76 -13.89 -4.75
CA PHE A 118 0.41 -13.99 -3.89
C PHE A 118 0.12 -14.99 -2.78
N ASP A 119 0.99 -15.98 -2.60
CA ASP A 119 0.82 -17.11 -1.70
C ASP A 119 -0.54 -17.82 -1.82
N THR A 120 -1.52 -17.44 -0.99
CA THR A 120 -2.88 -18.02 -1.00
C THR A 120 -3.98 -16.98 -1.22
N GLU A 121 -3.59 -15.74 -1.49
CA GLU A 121 -4.49 -14.59 -1.58
C GLU A 121 -4.64 -14.14 -3.04
N LEU A 122 -5.87 -13.75 -3.39
CA LEU A 122 -6.19 -13.15 -4.68
C LEU A 122 -6.37 -11.65 -4.51
N TYR A 123 -5.67 -10.89 -5.33
CA TYR A 123 -5.80 -9.45 -5.46
C TYR A 123 -6.41 -9.12 -6.82
N VAL A 124 -7.37 -8.22 -6.82
CA VAL A 124 -8.06 -7.72 -8.01
C VAL A 124 -7.75 -6.24 -8.13
N ILE A 125 -7.15 -5.88 -9.26
CA ILE A 125 -6.82 -4.51 -9.64
C ILE A 125 -7.99 -4.00 -10.47
N SER A 126 -8.67 -2.96 -10.01
CA SER A 126 -9.68 -2.24 -10.77
C SER A 126 -9.01 -1.05 -11.44
N ARG A 127 -8.95 -1.07 -12.77
CA ARG A 127 -8.24 -0.05 -13.59
C ARG A 127 -9.08 1.23 -13.71
N LEU A 128 -8.94 1.98 -14.80
CA LEU A 128 -9.54 3.31 -14.99
C LEU A 128 -10.99 3.41 -14.50
N GLY A 129 -11.24 4.31 -13.55
CA GLY A 129 -12.57 4.56 -12.97
C GLY A 129 -12.92 3.67 -11.78
N GLY A 130 -12.20 2.56 -11.58
CA GLY A 130 -12.18 1.80 -10.34
C GLY A 130 -11.06 2.28 -9.40
N ASP A 131 -9.85 2.44 -9.94
CA ASP A 131 -8.67 3.01 -9.29
C ASP A 131 -8.40 2.45 -7.87
N ASN A 132 -8.46 1.13 -7.75
CA ASN A 132 -8.29 0.44 -6.46
C ASN A 132 -7.71 -0.96 -6.62
N ILE A 133 -7.18 -1.48 -5.51
CA ILE A 133 -6.81 -2.88 -5.37
C ILE A 133 -7.62 -3.48 -4.24
N ALA A 134 -8.24 -4.63 -4.49
CA ALA A 134 -9.04 -5.37 -3.54
C ALA A 134 -8.46 -6.77 -3.32
N ARG A 135 -8.26 -7.16 -2.06
CA ARG A 135 -7.94 -8.54 -1.68
C ARG A 135 -9.23 -9.30 -1.43
N PHE A 136 -9.33 -10.50 -1.98
CA PHE A 136 -10.51 -11.36 -1.89
C PHE A 136 -10.33 -12.44 -0.83
N ASN A 137 -11.41 -12.76 -0.11
CA ASN A 137 -11.44 -13.89 0.80
C ASN A 137 -11.47 -15.20 -0.03
N PRO A 138 -10.52 -16.13 0.15
CA PRO A 138 -10.41 -17.33 -0.70
C PRO A 138 -11.47 -18.41 -0.42
N GLN A 139 -12.35 -18.21 0.57
CA GLN A 139 -13.46 -19.12 0.89
C GLN A 139 -14.80 -18.60 0.37
N THR A 140 -15.01 -17.28 0.44
CA THR A 140 -16.29 -16.65 0.06
C THR A 140 -16.22 -15.86 -1.23
N TRP A 141 -15.03 -15.59 -1.74
CA TRP A 141 -14.77 -14.73 -2.90
C TRP A 141 -15.32 -13.30 -2.77
N SER A 142 -15.63 -12.87 -1.55
CA SER A 142 -15.99 -11.49 -1.24
C SER A 142 -14.73 -10.63 -1.04
N VAL A 143 -14.83 -9.33 -1.28
CA VAL A 143 -13.78 -8.37 -0.92
C VAL A 143 -13.53 -8.44 0.60
N ALA A 144 -12.31 -8.79 0.98
CA ALA A 144 -11.86 -8.84 2.37
C ALA A 144 -11.28 -7.50 2.82
N THR A 145 -10.50 -6.86 1.95
CA THR A 145 -10.03 -5.49 2.12
C THR A 145 -9.87 -4.83 0.74
N GLN A 146 -9.92 -3.51 0.69
CA GLN A 146 -9.63 -2.74 -0.50
C GLN A 146 -8.94 -1.44 -0.14
N PHE A 147 -8.20 -0.88 -1.08
CA PHE A 147 -7.57 0.41 -0.94
C PHE A 147 -7.50 1.15 -2.27
N SER A 148 -7.62 2.48 -2.20
CA SER A 148 -7.57 3.35 -3.38
C SER A 148 -6.13 3.56 -3.83
N THR A 149 -5.91 3.62 -5.14
CA THR A 149 -4.63 4.05 -5.74
C THR A 149 -4.61 5.54 -6.04
N GLY A 150 -5.75 6.23 -5.89
CA GLY A 150 -5.95 7.64 -6.22
C GLY A 150 -6.94 7.82 -7.38
N PRO A 151 -7.83 8.83 -7.36
CA PRO A 151 -8.83 9.00 -8.42
C PRO A 151 -8.20 9.19 -9.81
N GLY A 152 -8.62 8.39 -10.79
CA GLY A 152 -8.16 8.47 -12.18
C GLY A 152 -6.75 7.93 -12.44
N THR A 153 -6.12 7.29 -11.45
CA THR A 153 -4.74 6.80 -11.56
C THR A 153 -4.58 5.59 -12.48
N ASN A 154 -5.67 4.88 -12.79
CA ASN A 154 -5.69 3.79 -13.77
C ASN A 154 -4.56 2.75 -13.54
N PRO A 155 -4.55 2.06 -12.38
CA PRO A 155 -3.51 1.10 -12.06
C PRO A 155 -3.49 -0.04 -13.08
N GLN A 156 -2.30 -0.44 -13.54
CA GLN A 156 -2.12 -1.47 -14.57
C GLN A 156 -1.67 -2.81 -14.00
N ASP A 157 -0.82 -2.79 -12.97
CA ASP A 157 -0.33 -3.99 -12.33
C ASP A 157 -0.03 -3.78 -10.85
N PHE A 158 0.05 -4.87 -10.10
CA PHE A 158 0.40 -4.91 -8.69
C PHE A 158 1.44 -6.00 -8.43
N ALA A 159 2.53 -5.65 -7.76
CA ALA A 159 3.56 -6.57 -7.34
C ALA A 159 3.78 -6.42 -5.83
N MET A 160 3.75 -7.52 -5.08
CA MET A 160 4.06 -7.50 -3.65
C MET A 160 5.49 -7.96 -3.39
N VAL A 161 6.17 -7.24 -2.49
CA VAL A 161 7.48 -7.62 -1.93
C VAL A 161 7.29 -8.34 -0.61
N SER A 162 6.37 -7.83 0.22
CA SER A 162 6.03 -8.38 1.52
C SER A 162 4.57 -8.07 1.84
N GLN A 163 4.08 -8.59 2.97
CA GLN A 163 2.75 -8.27 3.49
C GLN A 163 2.51 -6.76 3.67
N CYS A 164 3.57 -5.96 3.86
CA CYS A 164 3.48 -4.52 4.12
C CYS A 164 4.12 -3.64 3.04
N LYS A 165 4.54 -4.23 1.91
CA LYS A 165 5.16 -3.48 0.81
C LYS A 165 4.81 -4.08 -0.54
N GLY A 166 4.33 -3.24 -1.44
CA GLY A 166 4.15 -3.56 -2.85
C GLY A 166 4.31 -2.33 -3.74
N TYR A 167 4.24 -2.57 -5.05
CA TYR A 167 4.33 -1.55 -6.09
C TYR A 167 3.13 -1.61 -7.03
N ILE A 168 2.73 -0.45 -7.55
CA ILE A 168 1.63 -0.34 -8.51
C ILE A 168 2.09 0.51 -9.68
N SER A 169 2.00 -0.06 -10.88
CA SER A 169 2.21 0.67 -12.12
C SER A 169 0.94 1.40 -12.52
N LEU A 170 1.10 2.61 -13.06
CA LEU A 170 0.01 3.50 -13.45
C LEU A 170 0.10 3.78 -14.95
N TYR A 171 -1.05 3.85 -15.62
CA TYR A 171 -1.09 4.20 -17.04
C TYR A 171 -1.14 5.71 -17.22
N ALA A 172 -0.34 6.24 -18.16
CA ALA A 172 -0.23 7.67 -18.46
C ALA A 172 0.08 8.53 -17.21
N ASP A 173 0.96 8.00 -16.35
CA ASP A 173 1.47 8.66 -15.16
C ASP A 173 2.96 8.31 -15.01
N ASP A 174 3.76 9.26 -14.54
CA ASP A 174 5.21 9.13 -14.38
C ASP A 174 5.62 8.55 -13.02
N GLN A 175 4.66 8.10 -12.20
CA GLN A 175 4.91 7.50 -10.91
C GLN A 175 4.70 5.98 -10.92
N LEU A 176 5.59 5.27 -10.24
CA LEU A 176 5.35 3.92 -9.73
C LEU A 176 5.04 4.01 -8.24
N LEU A 177 3.81 3.71 -7.83
CA LEU A 177 3.42 3.85 -6.43
C LEU A 177 4.09 2.78 -5.57
N ILE A 178 4.45 3.16 -4.35
CA ILE A 178 4.88 2.26 -3.27
C ILE A 178 3.74 2.22 -2.26
N VAL A 179 3.27 1.02 -1.90
CA VAL A 179 2.09 0.86 -1.04
C VAL A 179 2.31 -0.14 0.09
N ASP A 180 1.58 0.05 1.20
CA ASP A 180 1.36 -0.94 2.23
C ASP A 180 -0.02 -1.59 2.02
N PRO A 181 -0.09 -2.85 1.56
CA PRO A 181 -1.36 -3.53 1.34
C PRO A 181 -2.00 -4.05 2.65
N SER A 182 -1.28 -4.07 3.77
CA SER A 182 -1.77 -4.61 5.06
C SER A 182 -2.76 -3.68 5.76
N VAL A 183 -2.65 -2.37 5.51
CA VAL A 183 -3.46 -1.32 6.17
C VAL A 183 -4.86 -1.16 5.57
N GLY A 184 -5.15 -1.83 4.46
CA GLY A 184 -6.44 -1.74 3.78
C GLY A 184 -6.76 -0.30 3.40
N ALA A 185 -7.97 0.17 3.73
CA ALA A 185 -8.44 1.50 3.33
C ALA A 185 -7.71 2.69 4.02
N ALA A 186 -6.81 2.44 4.98
CA ALA A 186 -6.11 3.49 5.70
C ALA A 186 -4.77 3.82 5.00
N GLU A 187 -4.64 5.05 4.46
CA GLU A 187 -3.39 5.64 3.90
C GLU A 187 -2.39 4.61 3.30
N PRO A 188 -2.80 3.85 2.27
CA PRO A 188 -2.00 2.75 1.74
C PRO A 188 -0.75 3.21 0.99
N ILE A 189 -0.68 4.47 0.55
CA ILE A 189 0.41 4.99 -0.28
C ILE A 189 1.56 5.44 0.62
N LEU A 190 2.68 4.73 0.54
CA LEU A 190 3.92 5.03 1.26
C LEU A 190 4.79 6.06 0.55
N GLY A 191 4.67 6.12 -0.77
CA GLY A 191 5.47 6.99 -1.63
C GLY A 191 5.35 6.60 -3.10
N ALA A 192 6.27 7.11 -3.92
CA ALA A 192 6.34 6.77 -5.33
C ALA A 192 7.79 6.86 -5.84
N ILE A 193 8.10 6.07 -6.86
CA ILE A 193 9.33 6.14 -7.64
C ILE A 193 9.03 6.97 -8.89
N ASN A 194 9.81 8.02 -9.10
CA ASN A 194 9.71 8.87 -10.29
C ASN A 194 10.30 8.15 -11.51
N LEU A 195 9.49 7.99 -12.55
CA LEU A 195 9.83 7.38 -13.83
C LEU A 195 9.88 8.41 -14.99
N PHE A 196 9.77 9.71 -14.71
CA PHE A 196 9.74 10.78 -15.72
C PHE A 196 10.92 10.74 -16.70
N GLU A 197 12.10 10.33 -16.25
CA GLU A 197 13.28 10.18 -17.13
C GLU A 197 13.06 9.15 -18.26
N TYR A 198 12.09 8.25 -18.10
CA TYR A 198 11.76 7.21 -19.06
C TYR A 198 10.52 7.53 -19.89
N SER A 199 9.92 8.69 -19.68
CA SER A 199 8.76 9.17 -20.44
C SER A 199 9.11 9.54 -21.88
N ASP A 200 8.10 9.56 -22.74
CA ASP A 200 8.21 10.15 -24.06
C ASP A 200 7.67 11.59 -24.10
N GLU A 201 7.21 12.07 -25.26
CA GLU A 201 6.84 13.46 -25.48
C GLU A 201 5.66 13.94 -24.62
N ASP A 202 4.75 13.04 -24.22
CA ASP A 202 3.59 13.41 -23.40
C ASP A 202 3.86 13.43 -21.89
N GLY A 203 5.10 13.14 -21.51
CA GLY A 203 5.56 13.19 -20.12
C GLY A 203 5.27 11.92 -19.33
N SER A 204 4.71 10.87 -19.95
CA SER A 204 4.45 9.60 -19.29
C SER A 204 5.22 8.43 -19.95
N PRO A 205 5.57 7.38 -19.18
CA PRO A 205 6.25 6.19 -19.70
C PRO A 205 5.30 5.01 -19.96
N GLU A 206 4.04 5.09 -19.51
CA GLU A 206 3.04 4.03 -19.54
C GLU A 206 3.57 2.72 -18.93
N ALA A 207 3.99 2.81 -17.66
CA ALA A 207 4.39 1.65 -16.88
C ALA A 207 3.25 0.63 -16.85
N SER A 208 3.58 -0.63 -17.13
CA SER A 208 2.61 -1.68 -17.39
C SER A 208 2.89 -2.90 -16.50
N PHE A 209 3.02 -4.08 -17.09
CA PHE A 209 3.19 -5.33 -16.36
C PHE A 209 4.53 -5.38 -15.64
N MET A 210 4.52 -5.98 -14.45
CA MET A 210 5.66 -6.11 -13.57
C MET A 210 5.91 -7.57 -13.21
N THR A 211 7.16 -7.89 -12.87
CA THR A 211 7.51 -9.16 -12.23
C THR A 211 8.66 -8.94 -11.23
N LEU A 212 8.65 -9.69 -10.14
CA LEU A 212 9.66 -9.61 -9.08
C LEU A 212 10.57 -10.83 -9.15
N ASP A 213 11.88 -10.59 -9.10
CA ASP A 213 12.89 -11.64 -9.00
C ASP A 213 14.04 -11.22 -8.10
N ASP A 214 14.33 -12.02 -7.07
CA ASP A 214 15.49 -11.85 -6.18
C ASP A 214 15.69 -10.40 -5.69
N GLY A 215 14.61 -9.77 -5.25
CA GLY A 215 14.61 -8.37 -4.78
C GLY A 215 14.67 -7.31 -5.88
N ILE A 216 14.65 -7.69 -7.16
CA ILE A 216 14.59 -6.78 -8.30
C ILE A 216 13.20 -6.81 -8.93
N LEU A 217 12.52 -5.67 -8.91
CA LEU A 217 11.27 -5.47 -9.63
C LEU A 217 11.60 -5.05 -11.07
N MET A 218 11.13 -5.84 -12.03
CA MET A 218 11.16 -5.54 -13.45
C MET A 218 9.83 -4.90 -13.87
N VAL A 219 9.89 -3.70 -14.45
CA VAL A 219 8.72 -2.92 -14.88
C VAL A 219 8.76 -2.72 -16.39
N ALA A 220 7.76 -3.22 -17.11
CA ALA A 220 7.64 -2.99 -18.54
C ALA A 220 7.11 -1.58 -18.84
N ILE A 221 7.80 -0.88 -19.74
CA ILE A 221 7.50 0.50 -20.16
C ILE A 221 7.11 0.49 -21.63
N GLN A 222 5.93 1.06 -21.94
CA GLN A 222 5.37 1.01 -23.29
C GLN A 222 5.77 2.21 -24.16
N ASN A 223 5.89 3.41 -23.58
CA ASN A 223 6.09 4.69 -24.29
C ASN A 223 5.08 4.89 -25.42
N LEU A 224 3.84 5.23 -25.05
CA LEU A 224 2.72 5.42 -25.96
C LEU A 224 2.22 6.87 -25.93
N VAL A 225 2.12 7.49 -27.12
CA VAL A 225 1.35 8.72 -27.30
C VAL A 225 0.10 8.40 -28.11
N ASN A 226 -1.07 8.79 -27.60
CA ASN A 226 -2.37 8.50 -28.22
C ASN A 226 -2.55 7.00 -28.57
N TYR A 227 -2.15 6.11 -27.66
CA TYR A 227 -2.19 4.64 -27.83
C TYR A 227 -1.28 4.09 -28.95
N ALA A 228 -0.35 4.89 -29.46
CA ALA A 228 0.61 4.50 -30.47
C ALA A 228 2.03 4.51 -29.89
N PRO A 229 2.83 3.44 -30.07
CA PRO A 229 4.19 3.40 -29.56
C PRO A 229 5.09 4.44 -30.23
N GLN A 230 5.85 5.18 -29.43
CA GLN A 230 6.81 6.18 -29.93
C GLN A 230 8.20 5.61 -30.19
N GLY A 231 8.41 4.34 -29.91
CA GLY A 231 9.67 3.64 -30.14
C GLY A 231 9.66 2.25 -29.52
N ASN A 232 10.84 1.68 -29.38
CA ASN A 232 10.97 0.41 -28.65
C ASN A 232 10.67 0.61 -27.17
N GLY A 233 10.05 -0.39 -26.56
CA GLY A 233 9.84 -0.42 -25.12
C GLY A 233 11.13 -0.72 -24.36
N ARG A 234 11.01 -0.78 -23.05
CA ARG A 234 12.13 -1.09 -22.14
C ARG A 234 11.62 -1.80 -20.88
N ILE A 235 12.55 -2.42 -20.16
CA ILE A 235 12.33 -2.91 -18.80
C ILE A 235 13.15 -2.02 -17.85
N ILE A 236 12.49 -1.44 -16.86
CA ILE A 236 13.15 -0.75 -15.75
C ILE A 236 13.38 -1.76 -14.64
N LEU A 237 14.58 -1.76 -14.07
CA LEU A 237 14.95 -2.58 -12.92
C LEU A 237 14.93 -1.68 -11.68
N VAL A 238 14.15 -2.07 -10.67
CA VAL A 238 14.05 -1.37 -9.40
C VAL A 238 14.56 -2.28 -8.29
N ASP A 239 15.54 -1.79 -7.52
CA ASP A 239 15.98 -2.44 -6.29
C ASP A 239 14.92 -2.22 -5.20
N THR A 240 14.31 -3.29 -4.72
CA THR A 240 13.20 -3.22 -3.76
C THR A 240 13.63 -2.92 -2.32
N ALA A 241 14.92 -3.05 -2.01
CA ALA A 241 15.46 -2.67 -0.71
C ALA A 241 15.67 -1.16 -0.61
N THR A 242 15.99 -0.49 -1.73
CA THR A 242 16.29 0.95 -1.74
C THR A 242 15.25 1.81 -2.45
N ASP A 243 14.25 1.20 -3.12
CA ASP A 243 13.27 1.89 -3.97
C ASP A 243 13.91 2.75 -5.06
N ALA A 244 15.04 2.27 -5.59
CA ALA A 244 15.83 3.00 -6.58
C ALA A 244 15.86 2.24 -7.91
N VAL A 245 15.81 2.97 -9.01
CA VAL A 245 16.08 2.38 -10.32
C VAL A 245 17.55 1.98 -10.37
N SER A 246 17.79 0.68 -10.57
CA SER A 246 19.11 0.06 -10.60
C SER A 246 19.61 -0.24 -12.00
N GLY A 247 18.72 -0.20 -13.01
CA GLY A 247 19.09 -0.44 -14.40
C GLY A 247 17.94 -0.30 -15.39
N VAL A 248 18.29 -0.31 -16.67
CA VAL A 248 17.35 -0.22 -17.79
C VAL A 248 17.79 -1.19 -18.88
N ILE A 249 16.83 -1.98 -19.39
CA ILE A 249 17.03 -2.91 -20.50
C ILE A 249 16.20 -2.40 -21.67
N ALA A 250 16.86 -1.95 -22.75
CA ALA A 250 16.17 -1.59 -23.98
C ALA A 250 15.66 -2.85 -24.70
N LEU A 251 14.41 -2.83 -25.15
CA LEU A 251 13.87 -3.88 -26.01
C LEU A 251 14.13 -3.55 -27.47
N ASN A 252 14.02 -4.55 -28.33
CA ASN A 252 14.08 -4.38 -29.78
C ASN A 252 12.70 -4.21 -30.42
N THR A 253 11.65 -4.22 -29.60
CA THR A 253 10.25 -4.15 -30.02
C THR A 253 9.49 -3.11 -29.20
N PRO A 254 8.49 -2.44 -29.80
CA PRO A 254 7.62 -1.52 -29.10
C PRO A 254 6.65 -2.25 -28.15
N ASN A 255 6.04 -1.49 -27.25
CA ASN A 255 4.81 -1.87 -26.53
C ASN A 255 4.85 -3.23 -25.81
N PRO A 256 5.70 -3.43 -24.79
CA PRO A 256 5.56 -4.57 -23.88
C PRO A 256 4.33 -4.40 -22.97
N PHE A 257 3.18 -4.96 -23.34
CA PHE A 257 1.90 -4.79 -22.62
C PHE A 257 1.30 -6.09 -22.05
N THR A 258 2.10 -7.16 -21.95
CA THR A 258 1.64 -8.46 -21.43
C THR A 258 2.45 -8.88 -20.21
N THR A 259 1.93 -9.83 -19.44
CA THR A 259 2.63 -10.41 -18.28
C THR A 259 4.06 -10.79 -18.61
N LEU A 260 5.00 -10.32 -17.78
CA LEU A 260 6.38 -10.75 -17.79
C LEU A 260 6.49 -12.12 -17.11
N VAL A 261 6.81 -13.15 -17.89
CA VAL A 261 6.85 -14.54 -17.42
C VAL A 261 8.29 -14.99 -17.26
N ARG A 262 8.60 -15.57 -16.10
CA ARG A 262 9.89 -16.25 -15.87
C ARG A 262 9.92 -17.56 -16.64
N VAL A 263 11.00 -17.78 -17.38
CA VAL A 263 11.28 -19.06 -18.04
C VAL A 263 12.38 -19.81 -17.27
N PRO A 264 12.26 -21.14 -17.09
CA PRO A 264 13.30 -21.97 -16.47
C PRO A 264 14.51 -22.20 -17.38
#